data_AF-M0PPL3-F1
#
_entry.id   AF-M0PPL3-F1
#
_cell.length_a   1.000
_cell.length_b   1.000
_cell.length_c   1.000
_cell.angle_alpha   90.00
_cell.angle_beta   90.00
_cell.angle_gamma   90.00
#
_symmetry.space_group_name_H-M   'P 1'
#
loop_
_entity.id
_entity.type
_entity.pdbx_description
1 polymer ?
#
loop_
_entity_poly.entity_id
_entity_poly.type
_entity_poly.pdbx_seq_one_letter_code
_entity_poly.pdbx_strand_id
1 'polypeptide(L)' 'MCEWHPQDWLLVAEALTAYAGDPRELDEREARAWELVDDIADEQDLPVTELIEQIDDDWSHSESEER' A
#
# COMPACT_ATOMS: atom_id res chain seq x y z
N MET A 1 15.94 -8.41 2.28
CA MET A 1 14.92 -7.53 2.87
C MET A 1 13.93 -8.45 3.56
N CYS A 2 13.44 -8.11 4.75
CA CYS A 2 12.43 -8.95 5.40
C CYS A 2 11.21 -9.06 4.47
N GLU A 3 10.71 -10.27 4.27
CA GLU A 3 9.47 -10.51 3.54
C GLU A 3 8.32 -10.01 4.44
N TRP A 4 7.77 -8.84 4.13
CA TRP A 4 6.57 -8.33 4.79
C TRP A 4 5.35 -9.13 4.35
N HIS A 5 4.34 -9.21 5.21
CA HIS A 5 3.08 -9.83 4.83
C HIS A 5 2.40 -8.99 3.74
N PRO A 6 1.70 -9.59 2.75
CA PRO A 6 0.96 -8.84 1.74
C PRO A 6 0.07 -7.73 2.31
N GLN A 7 -0.64 -8.00 3.41
CA GLN A 7 -1.49 -7.01 4.08
C GLN A 7 -0.70 -5.82 4.65
N ASP A 8 0.55 -6.01 5.09
CA ASP A 8 1.39 -4.90 5.56
C ASP A 8 1.73 -3.94 4.40
N TRP A 9 1.92 -4.48 3.18
CA TRP A 9 2.13 -3.67 1.99
C TRP A 9 0.87 -2.87 1.60
N LEU A 10 -0.31 -3.48 1.74
CA LEU A 10 -1.57 -2.79 1.46
C LEU A 10 -1.81 -1.62 2.43
N LEU A 11 -1.50 -1.79 3.72
CA LEU A 11 -1.55 -0.71 4.71
C LEU A 11 -0.59 0.44 4.38
N VAL A 12 0.61 0.13 3.89
CA VAL A 12 1.57 1.14 3.45
C VAL A 12 1.03 1.91 2.25
N ALA A 13 0.46 1.21 1.26
CA ALA A 13 -0.10 1.85 0.08
C ALA A 13 -1.32 2.71 0.39
N GLU A 14 -2.19 2.30 1.32
CA GLU A 14 -3.28 3.12 1.82
C GLU A 14 -2.76 4.42 2.44
N ALA A 15 -1.78 4.33 3.33
CA ALA A 15 -1.20 5.49 3.99
C ALA A 15 -0.55 6.47 3.00
N LEU A 16 0.15 5.95 1.99
CA LEU A 16 0.76 6.76 0.93
C LEU A 16 -0.30 7.45 0.07
N THR A 17 -1.37 6.74 -0.29
CA THR A 17 -2.49 7.30 -1.05
C THR A 17 -3.20 8.40 -0.26
N ALA A 18 -3.47 8.17 1.03
CA ALA A 18 -4.07 9.16 1.92
C ALA A 18 -3.17 10.40 2.11
N TYR A 19 -1.86 10.21 2.12
CA TYR A 19 -0.89 11.31 2.18
C TYR A 19 -0.85 12.11 0.88
N ALA A 20 -0.77 11.44 -0.27
CA ALA A 20 -0.59 12.10 -1.57
C ALA A 20 -1.84 12.84 -2.07
N GLY A 21 -3.03 12.48 -1.58
CA GLY A 21 -4.25 13.23 -1.86
C GLY A 21 -4.64 13.26 -3.34
N ASP A 22 -5.03 14.43 -3.85
CA ASP A 22 -5.54 14.55 -5.23
C ASP A 22 -4.41 14.51 -6.27
N PRO A 23 -4.46 13.57 -7.24
CA PRO A 23 -3.39 13.40 -8.23
C PRO A 23 -3.24 14.55 -9.24
N ARG A 24 -4.13 15.56 -9.23
CA ARG A 24 -4.06 16.72 -10.12
C ARG A 24 -3.27 17.88 -9.52
N GLU A 25 -2.96 17.83 -8.22
CA GLU A 25 -2.32 18.94 -7.49
C GLU A 25 -1.13 18.45 -6.65
N LEU A 26 -0.29 17.58 -7.22
CA LEU A 26 0.82 16.93 -6.50
C LEU A 26 2.07 17.80 -6.43
N ASP A 27 2.68 17.87 -5.24
CA ASP A 27 4.07 18.24 -5.05
C ASP A 27 5.05 17.06 -5.33
N GLU A 28 6.35 17.33 -5.31
CA GLU A 28 7.38 16.33 -5.65
C GLU A 28 7.32 15.07 -4.75
N ARG A 29 6.97 15.22 -3.47
CA ARG A 29 6.85 14.10 -2.53
C ARG A 29 5.56 13.34 -2.68
N GLU A 30 4.47 14.04 -2.96
CA GLU A 30 3.16 13.42 -3.21
C GLU A 30 3.18 12.63 -4.52
N ALA A 31 3.83 13.15 -5.56
CA ALA A 31 4.09 12.41 -6.79
C ALA A 31 4.92 11.14 -6.53
N ARG A 32 5.98 11.24 -5.71
CA ARG A 32 6.79 10.07 -5.35
C ARG A 32 6.00 9.05 -4.53
N ALA A 33 5.07 9.47 -3.69
CA ALA A 33 4.19 8.57 -2.95
C ALA A 33 3.28 7.79 -3.91
N TRP A 34 2.74 8.42 -4.96
CA TRP A 34 2.00 7.72 -6.00
C TRP A 34 2.86 6.71 -6.78
N GLU A 35 4.09 7.06 -7.14
CA GLU A 35 5.01 6.11 -7.78
C GLU A 35 5.30 4.89 -6.88
N LEU A 36 5.44 5.09 -5.57
CA LEU A 36 5.63 3.99 -4.62
C LEU A 36 4.39 3.10 -4.49
N VAL A 37 3.19 3.67 -4.59
CA VAL A 37 1.94 2.91 -4.61
C VAL A 37 1.86 2.03 -5.86
N ASP A 38 2.29 2.55 -7.01
CA ASP A 38 2.39 1.80 -8.27
C ASP A 38 3.40 0.65 -8.14
N ASP A 39 4.59 0.91 -7.61
CA ASP A 39 5.62 -0.10 -7.33
C ASP A 39 5.09 -1.23 -6.42
N ILE A 40 4.31 -0.88 -5.39
CA ILE A 40 3.69 -1.86 -4.48
C ILE A 40 2.62 -2.68 -5.22
N ALA A 41 1.81 -2.02 -6.06
CA ALA A 41 0.74 -2.68 -6.80
C ALA A 41 1.29 -3.71 -7.80
N ASP A 42 2.37 -3.37 -8.52
CA ASP A 42 3.10 -4.30 -9.39
C ASP A 42 3.64 -5.52 -8.63
N GLU A 43 4.22 -5.33 -7.44
CA GLU A 43 4.72 -6.45 -6.61
C GLU A 43 3.58 -7.36 -6.11
N GLN A 44 2.37 -6.81 -5.94
CA GLN A 44 1.19 -7.58 -5.54
C GLN A 44 0.41 -8.19 -6.72
N ASP A 45 0.81 -7.95 -7.98
CA ASP A 45 0.09 -8.34 -9.20
C ASP A 45 -1.36 -7.82 -9.21
N LEU A 46 -1.58 -6.60 -8.68
CA LEU A 46 -2.88 -5.96 -8.56
C LEU A 46 -2.84 -4.56 -9.16
N PRO A 47 -3.93 -4.06 -9.78
CA PRO A 47 -4.00 -2.66 -10.15
C PRO A 47 -4.21 -1.78 -8.90
N VAL A 48 -3.62 -0.58 -8.92
CA VAL A 48 -3.71 0.41 -7.82
C VAL A 48 -5.16 0.66 -7.36
N THR A 49 -6.12 0.65 -8.29
CA THR A 49 -7.55 0.88 -7.98
C THR A 49 -8.17 -0.22 -7.13
N GLU A 50 -7.68 -1.46 -7.25
CA GLU A 50 -8.19 -2.62 -6.50
C GLU A 50 -7.35 -2.90 -5.25
N LEU A 51 -6.17 -2.27 -5.12
CA LEU A 51 -5.20 -2.53 -4.06
C LEU A 51 -5.77 -2.28 -2.65
N ILE A 52 -6.40 -1.13 -2.44
CA ILE A 52 -6.94 -0.73 -1.14
C ILE A 52 -8.17 -1.57 -0.76
N GLU A 53 -8.91 -2.07 -1.75
CA GLU A 53 -10.09 -2.91 -1.53
C GLU A 53 -9.74 -4.31 -0.99
N GLN A 54 -8.46 -4.70 -1.03
CA GLN A 54 -7.96 -5.98 -0.51
C GLN A 54 -7.48 -5.91 0.94
N ILE A 55 -7.52 -4.72 1.56
CA ILE A 55 -7.17 -4.57 2.98
C ILE A 55 -8.21 -5.32 3.80
N ASP A 56 -7.74 -6.26 4.62
CA ASP A 56 -8.59 -6.92 5.59
C ASP A 56 -8.76 -5.99 6.81
N ASP A 57 -9.98 -5.51 7.06
CA ASP A 57 -10.31 -4.64 8.19
C ASP A 57 -10.01 -5.28 9.57
N ASP A 58 -9.92 -6.62 9.65
CA ASP A 58 -9.55 -7.37 10.86
C ASP A 58 -8.03 -7.63 10.95
N TRP A 59 -7.25 -7.13 9.97
CA TRP A 59 -5.79 -7.28 9.97
C TRP A 59 -5.16 -6.56 11.16
N SER A 60 -4.95 -7.32 12.22
CA SER A 60 -4.05 -6.99 13.32
C SER A 60 -2.81 -7.87 13.16
N HIS A 61 -1.63 -7.33 13.41
CA HIS A 61 -0.31 -7.99 13.28
C HIS A 61 -0.16 -9.34 14.05
N SER A 62 -1.20 -9.82 14.71
CA SER A 62 -1.25 -10.91 15.68
C SER A 62 -1.13 -12.33 15.09
N GLU A 63 -1.16 -12.52 13.76
CA GLU A 63 -1.09 -13.86 13.14
C GLU A 63 0.29 -14.19 12.52
N SER A 64 1.33 -13.42 12.82
CA SER A 64 2.70 -13.74 12.34
C SER A 64 3.52 -14.65 13.26
N GLU A 65 2.96 -15.15 14.36
CA GLU A 65 3.65 -16.01 15.33
C GLU A 65 3.13 -17.47 15.35
N GLU A 66 2.89 -18.11 14.19
CA GLU A 66 2.75 -19.58 14.15
C GLU A 66 3.48 -20.20 12.94
N ARG A 67 4.82 -20.30 13.02
CA ARG A 67 5.59 -21.34 12.30
C ARG A 67 6.84 -21.81 13.04
#